data_AF-A0A1B7VDP1-F1
#
_entry.id   AF-A0A1B7VDP1-F1
#
_cell.length_a   1.000
_cell.length_b   1.000
_cell.length_c   1.000
_cell.angle_alpha   90.00
_cell.angle_beta   90.00
_cell.angle_gamma   90.00
#
_symmetry.space_group_name_H-M   'P 1'
#
loop_
_entity.id
_entity.type
_entity.pdbx_description
1 polymer ?
#
loop_
_entity_poly.entity_id
_entity_poly.type
_entity_poly.pdbx_seq_one_letter_code
_entity_poly.pdbx_strand_id
1 'polypeptide(L)'
;MNTYQKKLMQHCNEILGNPNIRQRIVVLCEGQGSILNLSDETTVNYGKMKQMPDADFYIKCIPKTWKTYKPEFFNCQGRTGVIDTYFKLLELHEEGSRESYLNPDKLFAIVDLDLQSQNIDNYGFSNTEEIFSNLYQQGQVNEENTRNHRIWVTGLIHKEAYFIIPELQEVFDNHINVPMYNSQKLILEDIYITMADAIINSNDLNNNLSTVSNRISHCSGLDCTDLEKLRDSWKEQFENSPDETHKNELIYALLMLKKVKDNKTQEDYWEDIKPPSDWTNTEEVFRDELLRQIAKFYSEQSNYAKYHIPAFMQFLKHFSTLN
;
A
#
# COMPACT_ATOMS: atom_id res chain seq x y z
N MET A 1 -0.81 14.91 28.74
CA MET A 1 -0.47 13.99 27.63
C MET A 1 -1.40 12.79 27.70
N ASN A 2 -2.25 12.62 26.69
CA ASN A 2 -3.18 11.48 26.64
C ASN A 2 -2.43 10.17 26.34
N THR A 3 -3.10 9.01 26.49
CA THR A 3 -2.47 7.69 26.30
C THR A 3 -1.88 7.52 24.89
N TYR A 4 -2.56 8.04 23.87
CA TYR A 4 -2.06 8.01 22.49
C TYR A 4 -0.74 8.78 22.34
N GLN A 5 -0.68 10.02 22.81
CA GLN A 5 0.53 10.84 22.76
C GLN A 5 1.70 10.18 23.49
N LYS A 6 1.45 9.51 24.63
CA LYS A 6 2.50 8.74 25.33
C LYS A 6 3.04 7.60 24.48
N LYS A 7 2.16 6.83 23.84
CA LYS A 7 2.52 5.73 22.93
C LYS A 7 3.28 6.23 21.70
N LEU A 8 2.83 7.33 21.10
CA LEU A 8 3.50 7.98 19.99
C LEU A 8 4.92 8.41 20.35
N MET A 9 5.09 9.07 21.50
CA MET A 9 6.40 9.50 21.97
C MET A 9 7.33 8.31 22.27
N GLN A 10 6.81 7.25 22.89
CA GLN A 10 7.57 6.02 23.10
C GLN A 10 8.03 5.42 21.76
N HIS A 11 7.11 5.28 20.81
CA HIS A 11 7.41 4.75 19.48
C HIS A 11 8.49 5.55 18.76
N CYS A 12 8.37 6.88 18.78
CA CYS A 12 9.35 7.76 18.15
C CYS A 12 10.72 7.65 18.82
N ASN A 13 10.79 7.63 20.16
CA ASN A 13 12.04 7.52 20.90
C ASN A 13 12.78 6.21 20.58
N GLU A 14 12.07 5.10 20.41
CA GLU A 14 12.69 3.83 20.05
C GLU A 14 13.18 3.80 18.60
N ILE A 15 12.49 4.46 17.67
CA ILE A 15 12.99 4.66 16.30
C ILE A 15 14.26 5.52 16.33
N LEU A 16 14.23 6.68 16.98
CA LEU A 16 15.36 7.61 17.06
C LEU A 16 16.59 6.97 17.71
N GLY A 17 16.39 6.16 18.75
CA GLY A 17 17.44 5.45 19.47
C GLY A 17 17.93 4.16 18.80
N ASN A 18 17.35 3.73 17.67
CA ASN A 18 17.72 2.49 17.01
C ASN A 18 19.04 2.62 16.23
N PRO A 19 20.15 1.97 16.65
CA PRO A 19 21.43 2.13 15.95
C PRO A 19 21.41 1.58 14.52
N ASN A 20 20.45 0.71 14.17
CA ASN A 20 20.33 0.17 12.82
C ASN A 20 19.89 1.21 11.78
N ILE A 21 19.19 2.27 12.19
CA ILE A 21 18.75 3.31 11.25
C ILE A 21 19.86 4.31 10.90
N ARG A 22 21.01 4.23 11.58
CA ARG A 22 22.14 5.12 11.32
C ARG A 22 22.56 5.05 9.85
N GLN A 23 22.53 6.20 9.16
CA GLN A 23 22.81 6.36 7.73
C GLN A 23 21.88 5.58 6.78
N ARG A 24 20.83 4.93 7.29
CA ARG A 24 19.84 4.22 6.47
C ARG A 24 18.65 5.11 6.16
N ILE A 25 17.89 4.69 5.16
CA ILE A 25 16.58 5.23 4.86
C ILE A 25 15.59 4.66 5.87
N VAL A 26 14.76 5.51 6.45
CA VAL A 26 13.66 5.12 7.35
C VAL A 26 12.36 5.35 6.61
N VAL A 27 11.54 4.30 6.52
CA VAL A 27 10.21 4.37 5.92
C VAL A 27 9.16 3.99 6.95
N LEU A 28 8.24 4.89 7.22
CA LEU A 28 7.07 4.64 8.04
C LEU A 28 5.95 4.08 7.16
N CYS A 29 5.29 3.01 7.57
CA CYS A 29 4.20 2.41 6.81
C CYS A 29 3.04 2.03 7.72
N GLU A 30 1.85 1.88 7.12
CA GLU A 30 0.71 1.30 7.81
C GLU A 30 1.00 -0.15 8.18
N GLY A 31 0.33 -0.63 9.23
CA GLY A 31 0.46 -2.01 9.69
C GLY A 31 0.29 -2.18 11.18
N GLN A 32 -0.12 -3.39 11.55
CA GLN A 32 -0.30 -3.76 12.94
C GLN A 32 1.04 -3.95 13.67
N GLY A 33 0.98 -3.92 15.01
CA GLY A 33 2.11 -4.19 15.90
C GLY A 33 3.15 -3.07 16.12
N SER A 34 2.83 -1.84 15.72
CA SER A 34 3.39 -0.64 16.35
C SER A 34 3.05 -0.56 17.86
N ILE A 35 3.81 0.21 18.65
CA ILE A 35 3.42 0.51 20.06
C ILE A 35 2.05 1.18 20.14
N LEU A 36 1.65 1.88 19.09
CA LEU A 36 0.34 2.50 18.99
C LEU A 36 -0.80 1.47 19.06
N ASN A 37 -0.53 0.21 18.68
CA ASN A 37 -1.51 -0.88 18.65
C ASN A 37 -1.61 -1.70 19.95
N LEU A 38 -0.75 -1.46 20.93
CA LEU A 38 -0.66 -2.30 22.13
C LEU A 38 -1.54 -1.77 23.26
N SER A 39 -2.08 -2.67 24.08
CA SER A 39 -2.59 -2.32 25.41
C SER A 39 -1.41 -1.91 26.32
N ASP A 40 -1.71 -1.11 27.35
CA ASP A 40 -0.72 -0.41 28.20
C ASP A 40 0.26 -1.35 28.96
N GLU A 41 0.05 -2.68 28.90
CA GLU A 41 0.79 -3.68 29.67
C GLU A 41 1.83 -4.48 28.84
N THR A 42 2.04 -4.15 27.56
CA THR A 42 2.88 -4.95 26.65
C THR A 42 4.22 -4.29 26.32
N THR A 43 5.33 -4.93 26.69
CA THR A 43 6.70 -4.53 26.31
C THR A 43 7.02 -4.97 24.87
N VAL A 44 7.48 -4.03 24.03
CA VAL A 44 7.81 -4.31 22.63
C VAL A 44 9.22 -4.84 22.47
N ASN A 45 9.34 -5.89 21.66
CA ASN A 45 10.61 -6.29 21.08
C ASN A 45 10.72 -5.73 19.65
N TYR A 46 11.39 -4.58 19.49
CA TYR A 46 11.60 -3.92 18.20
C TYR A 46 12.28 -4.81 17.15
N GLY A 47 13.05 -5.83 17.59
CA GLY A 47 13.62 -6.83 16.68
C GLY A 47 12.56 -7.64 15.93
N LYS A 48 11.33 -7.74 16.46
CA LYS A 48 10.20 -8.45 15.83
C LYS A 48 9.28 -7.56 14.98
N MET A 49 9.39 -6.23 15.05
CA MET A 49 8.58 -5.34 14.20
C MET A 49 8.91 -5.49 12.71
N LYS A 50 10.17 -5.82 12.39
CA LYS A 50 10.59 -6.15 11.01
C LYS A 50 9.97 -7.43 10.45
N GLN A 51 9.35 -8.24 11.29
CA GLN A 51 8.70 -9.50 10.93
C GLN A 51 7.17 -9.34 10.81
N MET A 52 6.66 -8.11 10.92
CA MET A 52 5.23 -7.84 10.82
C MET A 52 4.80 -7.72 9.35
N PRO A 53 3.63 -8.25 8.97
CA PRO A 53 3.30 -8.56 7.57
C PRO A 53 3.46 -7.36 6.61
N ASP A 54 3.07 -6.16 7.03
CA ASP A 54 3.12 -4.95 6.19
C ASP A 54 4.55 -4.48 5.89
N ALA A 55 5.34 -4.16 6.92
CA ALA A 55 6.74 -3.80 6.76
C ALA A 55 7.53 -4.93 6.07
N ASP A 56 7.27 -6.19 6.43
CA ASP A 56 7.94 -7.34 5.84
C ASP A 56 7.63 -7.50 4.34
N PHE A 57 6.41 -7.22 3.91
CA PHE A 57 6.05 -7.18 2.49
C PHE A 57 6.88 -6.14 1.73
N TYR A 58 6.95 -4.89 2.21
CA TYR A 58 7.76 -3.85 1.56
C TYR A 58 9.25 -4.19 1.57
N ILE A 59 9.77 -4.77 2.66
CA ILE A 59 11.16 -5.22 2.75
C ILE A 59 11.47 -6.27 1.67
N LYS A 60 10.56 -7.23 1.43
CA LYS A 60 10.71 -8.25 0.39
C LYS A 60 10.61 -7.69 -1.02
N CYS A 61 9.97 -6.53 -1.20
CA CYS A 61 9.91 -5.82 -2.48
C CYS A 61 11.20 -5.07 -2.82
N ILE A 62 12.16 -4.93 -1.90
CA ILE A 62 13.45 -4.28 -2.18
C ILE A 62 14.20 -5.09 -3.26
N PRO A 63 14.64 -4.46 -4.38
CA PRO A 63 15.38 -5.16 -5.42
C PRO A 63 16.60 -5.89 -4.89
N LYS A 64 16.80 -7.15 -5.30
CA LYS A 64 17.92 -8.00 -4.85
C LYS A 64 19.30 -7.41 -5.17
N THR A 65 19.37 -6.51 -6.15
CA THR A 65 20.58 -5.78 -6.55
C THR A 65 20.97 -4.68 -5.55
N TRP A 66 20.05 -4.23 -4.69
CA TRP A 66 20.33 -3.25 -3.65
C TRP A 66 21.04 -3.93 -2.46
N LYS A 67 22.37 -3.81 -2.38
CA LYS A 67 23.19 -4.54 -1.40
C LYS A 67 23.45 -3.78 -0.10
N THR A 68 23.52 -2.45 -0.14
CA THR A 68 23.96 -1.59 0.98
C THR A 68 22.94 -0.51 1.29
N TYR A 69 22.89 -0.03 2.53
CA TYR A 69 21.99 1.06 2.97
C TYR A 69 20.52 0.83 2.58
N LYS A 70 20.05 -0.41 2.75
CA LYS A 70 18.65 -0.77 2.50
C LYS A 70 17.72 0.03 3.42
N PRO A 71 16.53 0.40 2.95
CA PRO A 71 15.52 1.04 3.79
C PRO A 71 15.11 0.12 4.93
N GLU A 72 14.86 0.74 6.08
CA GLU A 72 14.27 0.12 7.27
C GLU A 72 12.81 0.57 7.36
N PHE A 73 11.90 -0.39 7.40
CA PHE A 73 10.46 -0.13 7.47
C PHE A 73 9.96 -0.27 8.91
N PHE A 74 9.09 0.66 9.33
CA PHE A 74 8.45 0.67 10.64
C PHE A 74 6.94 0.80 10.49
N ASN A 75 6.21 -0.17 11.06
CA ASN A 75 4.76 -0.09 11.15
C ASN A 75 4.34 0.99 12.16
N CYS A 76 3.36 1.81 11.78
CA CYS A 76 2.83 2.90 12.60
C CYS A 76 1.30 2.86 12.72
N GLN A 77 0.71 1.67 12.87
CA GLN A 77 -0.75 1.45 12.96
C GLN A 77 -1.46 1.69 11.63
N GLY A 78 -2.01 2.88 11.42
CA GLY A 78 -2.76 3.24 10.24
C GLY A 78 -2.34 4.63 9.81
N ARG A 79 -2.96 5.13 8.75
CA ARG A 79 -2.61 6.40 8.11
C ARG A 79 -2.35 7.57 9.08
N THR A 80 -3.22 7.81 10.05
CA THR A 80 -3.00 8.86 11.08
C THR A 80 -1.74 8.60 11.92
N GLY A 81 -1.53 7.36 12.36
CA GLY A 81 -0.35 7.00 13.15
C GLY A 81 0.96 7.13 12.36
N VAL A 82 0.95 6.83 11.06
CA VAL A 82 2.10 7.06 10.16
C VAL A 82 2.41 8.55 10.06
N ILE A 83 1.41 9.39 9.78
CA ILE A 83 1.57 10.84 9.62
C ILE A 83 2.02 11.49 10.93
N ASP A 84 1.39 11.15 12.04
CA ASP A 84 1.75 11.65 13.37
C ASP A 84 3.18 11.24 13.75
N THR A 85 3.57 9.99 13.46
CA THR A 85 4.94 9.50 13.70
C THR A 85 5.95 10.25 12.85
N TYR A 86 5.63 10.53 11.58
CA TYR A 86 6.50 11.29 10.68
C TYR A 86 6.84 12.65 11.26
N PHE A 87 5.82 13.45 11.60
CA PHE A 87 6.06 14.80 12.15
C PHE A 87 6.66 14.76 13.55
N LYS A 88 6.26 13.82 14.40
CA LYS A 88 6.80 13.73 15.75
C LYS A 88 8.28 13.33 15.76
N LEU A 89 8.73 12.50 14.82
CA LEU A 89 10.15 12.20 14.64
C LEU A 89 10.96 13.44 14.25
N LEU A 90 10.44 14.27 13.35
CA LEU A 90 11.10 15.52 12.95
C LEU A 90 11.19 16.49 14.13
N GLU A 91 10.08 16.70 14.85
CA GLU A 91 10.02 17.55 16.05
C GLU A 91 11.05 17.11 17.10
N LEU A 92 11.06 15.83 17.47
CA LEU A 92 11.98 15.29 18.48
C LEU A 92 13.45 15.33 18.02
N HIS A 93 13.72 15.16 16.72
CA HIS A 93 15.07 15.27 16.18
C HIS A 93 15.59 16.71 16.29
N GLU A 94 14.75 17.71 16.00
CA GLU A 94 15.08 19.13 16.16
C GLU A 94 15.34 19.51 17.63
N GLU A 95 14.55 18.96 18.56
CA GLU A 95 14.70 19.18 20.01
C GLU A 95 15.96 18.52 20.62
N GLY A 96 16.48 17.44 20.03
CA GLY A 96 17.44 16.53 20.68
C GLY A 96 18.50 15.87 19.77
N SER A 97 18.99 16.56 18.74
CA SER A 97 19.83 15.99 17.66
C SER A 97 21.06 15.13 18.07
N ARG A 98 21.64 15.33 19.26
CA ARG A 98 22.88 14.62 19.67
C ARG A 98 22.71 13.13 19.98
N GLU A 99 21.49 12.68 20.25
CA GLU A 99 21.21 11.26 20.59
C GLU A 99 20.41 10.53 19.50
N SER A 100 20.02 11.23 18.44
CA SER A 100 19.24 10.68 17.33
C SER A 100 20.13 10.01 16.28
N TYR A 101 19.80 8.77 15.89
CA TYR A 101 20.40 8.12 14.73
C TYR A 101 19.71 8.42 13.40
N LEU A 102 18.59 9.17 13.45
CA LEU A 102 17.81 9.53 12.28
C LEU A 102 18.52 10.61 11.47
N ASN A 103 18.56 10.45 10.15
CA ASN A 103 18.81 11.55 9.23
C ASN A 103 17.46 11.99 8.65
N PRO A 104 16.98 13.23 8.94
CA PRO A 104 15.71 13.75 8.43
C PRO A 104 15.58 13.71 6.91
N ASP A 105 16.66 13.91 6.17
CA ASP A 105 16.66 13.85 4.69
C ASP A 105 16.40 12.44 4.16
N LYS A 106 16.51 11.43 5.03
CA LYS A 106 16.26 10.02 4.73
C LYS A 106 15.01 9.46 5.41
N LEU A 107 14.16 10.31 5.98
CA LEU A 107 12.87 9.92 6.56
C LEU A 107 11.76 10.03 5.52
N PHE A 108 11.03 8.93 5.32
CA PHE A 108 9.91 8.82 4.40
C PHE A 108 8.73 8.12 5.07
N ALA A 109 7.55 8.27 4.47
CA ALA A 109 6.35 7.54 4.83
C ALA A 109 5.63 7.04 3.58
N ILE A 110 4.90 5.93 3.70
CA ILE A 110 3.94 5.46 2.72
C ILE A 110 2.62 5.10 3.43
N VAL A 111 1.52 5.66 2.94
CA VAL A 111 0.16 5.44 3.46
C VAL A 111 -0.79 4.99 2.35
N ASP A 112 -1.84 4.29 2.71
CA ASP A 112 -2.91 3.95 1.80
C ASP A 112 -3.67 5.22 1.39
N LEU A 113 -4.07 5.30 0.12
CA LEU A 113 -4.88 6.40 -0.39
C LEU A 113 -6.25 6.44 0.29
N ASP A 114 -6.88 5.26 0.42
CA ASP A 114 -8.24 5.05 0.91
C ASP A 114 -9.30 5.82 0.08
N LEU A 115 -10.57 5.68 0.44
CA LEU A 115 -11.68 6.42 -0.18
C LEU A 115 -11.77 7.84 0.37
N GLN A 116 -11.51 7.98 1.67
CA GLN A 116 -11.58 9.24 2.38
C GLN A 116 -10.22 9.91 2.39
N SER A 117 -10.19 11.20 2.02
CA SER A 117 -8.98 12.01 2.12
C SER A 117 -8.60 12.27 3.59
N GLN A 118 -7.31 12.22 3.89
CA GLN A 118 -6.76 12.59 5.20
C GLN A 118 -6.02 13.91 5.09
N ASN A 119 -6.38 14.89 5.93
CA ASN A 119 -5.67 16.17 6.02
C ASN A 119 -4.28 15.96 6.62
N ILE A 120 -3.33 16.76 6.13
CA ILE A 120 -1.93 16.75 6.53
C ILE A 120 -1.53 18.20 6.82
N ASP A 121 -1.34 18.52 8.09
CA ASP A 121 -0.86 19.83 8.51
C ASP A 121 0.67 19.91 8.38
N ASN A 122 1.20 21.10 8.12
CA ASN A 122 2.64 21.38 8.07
C ASN A 122 3.41 20.59 7.00
N TYR A 123 2.78 20.34 5.85
CA TYR A 123 3.40 19.69 4.69
C TYR A 123 3.16 20.49 3.40
N GLY A 124 3.91 20.18 2.33
CA GLY A 124 3.76 20.83 1.03
C GLY A 124 2.44 20.52 0.31
N PHE A 125 1.66 19.58 0.83
CA PHE A 125 0.36 19.15 0.32
C PHE A 125 -0.62 19.09 1.49
N SER A 126 -1.84 19.59 1.29
CA SER A 126 -2.81 19.76 2.39
C SER A 126 -3.49 18.45 2.80
N ASN A 127 -3.49 17.44 1.93
CA ASN A 127 -4.16 16.17 2.16
C ASN A 127 -3.64 15.06 1.22
N THR A 128 -4.10 13.82 1.43
CA THR A 128 -3.67 12.64 0.65
C THR A 128 -4.10 12.68 -0.82
N GLU A 129 -5.22 13.32 -1.19
CA GLU A 129 -5.63 13.45 -2.60
C GLU A 129 -4.72 14.40 -3.38
N GLU A 130 -4.22 15.46 -2.73
CA GLU A 130 -3.25 16.36 -3.36
C GLU A 130 -1.92 15.66 -3.61
N ILE A 131 -1.47 14.82 -2.67
CA ILE A 131 -0.30 13.95 -2.89
C ILE A 131 -0.58 13.02 -4.07
N PHE A 132 -1.74 12.34 -4.09
CA PHE A 132 -2.11 11.43 -5.18
C PHE A 132 -2.11 12.13 -6.54
N SER A 133 -2.79 13.26 -6.65
CA SER A 133 -2.94 14.01 -7.91
C SER A 133 -1.62 14.57 -8.43
N ASN A 134 -0.64 14.79 -7.55
CA ASN A 134 0.69 15.21 -7.94
C ASN A 134 1.61 14.03 -8.28
N LEU A 135 1.52 12.94 -7.50
CA LEU A 135 2.39 11.77 -7.61
C LEU A 135 1.98 10.84 -8.76
N TYR A 136 0.70 10.80 -9.12
CA TYR A 136 0.16 9.92 -10.15
C TYR A 136 -0.50 10.70 -11.29
N GLN A 137 -0.29 10.22 -12.51
CA GLN A 137 -0.93 10.71 -13.72
C GLN A 137 -1.49 9.51 -14.50
N GLN A 138 -2.81 9.47 -14.71
CA GLN A 138 -3.50 8.38 -15.42
C GLN A 138 -3.16 6.99 -14.85
N GLY A 139 -3.15 6.88 -13.52
CA GLY A 139 -2.81 5.62 -12.84
C GLY A 139 -1.34 5.22 -12.89
N GLN A 140 -0.44 6.05 -13.40
CA GLN A 140 1.01 5.81 -13.44
C GLN A 140 1.76 6.80 -12.55
N VAL A 141 2.93 6.42 -12.05
CA VAL A 141 3.80 7.32 -11.27
C VAL A 141 4.34 8.43 -12.16
N ASN A 142 4.14 9.67 -11.75
CA ASN A 142 4.82 10.83 -12.33
C ASN A 142 6.23 10.95 -11.73
N GLU A 143 7.22 10.36 -12.42
CA GLU A 143 8.61 10.29 -11.96
C GLU A 143 9.21 11.68 -11.67
N GLU A 144 8.87 12.71 -12.44
CA GLU A 144 9.38 14.08 -12.25
C GLU A 144 8.95 14.70 -10.92
N ASN A 145 7.76 14.31 -10.44
CA ASN A 145 7.18 14.83 -9.21
C ASN A 145 7.60 14.05 -7.97
N THR A 146 8.09 12.81 -8.10
CA THR A 146 8.50 11.95 -6.96
C THR A 146 9.45 12.64 -5.98
N ARG A 147 10.37 13.47 -6.48
CA ARG A 147 11.36 14.24 -5.68
C ARG A 147 10.74 15.22 -4.69
N ASN A 148 9.51 15.65 -4.91
CA ASN A 148 8.79 16.60 -4.07
C ASN A 148 8.16 15.93 -2.84
N HIS A 149 8.20 14.59 -2.76
CA HIS A 149 7.50 13.83 -1.74
C HIS A 149 8.45 13.21 -0.73
N ARG A 150 8.07 13.32 0.55
CA ARG A 150 8.57 12.49 1.66
C ARG A 150 7.50 11.55 2.19
N ILE A 151 6.24 11.96 2.10
CA ILE A 151 5.06 11.11 2.33
C ILE A 151 4.51 10.70 0.97
N TRP A 152 4.46 9.40 0.71
CA TRP A 152 3.83 8.80 -0.47
C TRP A 152 2.46 8.26 -0.10
N VAL A 153 1.51 8.33 -1.02
CA VAL A 153 0.25 7.60 -0.96
C VAL A 153 0.29 6.45 -1.96
N THR A 154 -0.41 5.34 -1.70
CA THR A 154 -0.58 4.28 -2.70
C THR A 154 -1.31 4.83 -3.93
N GLY A 155 -0.93 4.38 -5.13
CA GLY A 155 -1.67 4.73 -6.36
C GLY A 155 -2.91 3.88 -6.60
N LEU A 156 -3.03 2.73 -5.91
CA LEU A 156 -4.28 1.97 -5.77
C LEU A 156 -4.92 2.30 -4.42
N ILE A 157 -6.17 1.88 -4.19
CA ILE A 157 -6.96 2.28 -3.02
C ILE A 157 -6.26 1.96 -1.69
N HIS A 158 -5.51 0.85 -1.64
CA HIS A 158 -4.69 0.43 -0.52
C HIS A 158 -3.67 -0.63 -0.93
N LYS A 159 -2.80 -1.03 -0.02
CA LYS A 159 -1.75 -2.03 -0.23
C LYS A 159 -2.29 -3.37 -0.78
N GLU A 160 -3.39 -3.92 -0.26
CA GLU A 160 -3.92 -5.22 -0.71
C GLU A 160 -4.34 -5.23 -2.20
N ALA A 161 -4.66 -4.07 -2.78
CA ALA A 161 -4.94 -3.97 -4.21
C ALA A 161 -3.74 -4.34 -5.08
N TYR A 162 -2.51 -4.16 -4.58
CA TYR A 162 -1.30 -4.62 -5.26
C TYR A 162 -1.14 -6.14 -5.25
N PHE A 163 -1.93 -6.88 -4.47
CA PHE A 163 -1.82 -8.34 -4.42
C PHE A 163 -2.64 -9.03 -5.51
N ILE A 164 -3.48 -8.28 -6.22
CA ILE A 164 -4.36 -8.80 -7.25
C ILE A 164 -4.35 -7.93 -8.51
N ILE A 165 -3.22 -7.29 -8.87
CA ILE A 165 -3.08 -6.63 -10.19
C ILE A 165 -3.05 -7.69 -11.32
N PRO A 166 -3.50 -7.36 -12.54
CA PRO A 166 -3.70 -8.38 -13.59
C PRO A 166 -2.43 -9.15 -13.96
N GLU A 167 -1.27 -8.51 -13.87
CA GLU A 167 0.03 -9.11 -14.16
C GLU A 167 0.43 -10.21 -13.16
N LEU A 168 -0.22 -10.28 -12.00
CA LEU A 168 0.00 -11.36 -11.03
C LEU A 168 -0.69 -12.67 -11.41
N GLN A 169 -1.57 -12.69 -12.44
CA GLN A 169 -2.16 -13.94 -12.92
C GLN A 169 -1.08 -14.98 -13.27
N GLU A 170 0.00 -14.56 -13.94
CA GLU A 170 1.12 -15.45 -14.27
C GLU A 170 1.85 -15.96 -13.02
N VAL A 171 1.94 -15.13 -11.96
CA VAL A 171 2.54 -15.54 -10.68
C VAL A 171 1.70 -16.63 -10.02
N PHE A 172 0.38 -16.50 -10.06
CA PHE A 172 -0.54 -17.48 -9.50
C PHE A 172 -0.59 -18.78 -10.33
N ASP A 173 -0.59 -18.67 -11.66
CA ASP A 173 -0.60 -19.81 -12.57
C ASP A 173 0.65 -20.69 -12.45
N ASN A 174 1.80 -20.08 -12.16
CA ASN A 174 3.08 -20.76 -12.01
C ASN A 174 3.38 -21.18 -10.56
N HIS A 175 2.47 -20.94 -9.62
CA HIS A 175 2.66 -21.37 -8.24
C HIS A 175 2.53 -22.89 -8.13
N ILE A 176 3.42 -23.55 -7.37
CA ILE A 176 3.42 -25.02 -7.20
C ILE A 176 2.07 -25.50 -6.66
N ASN A 177 1.55 -24.81 -5.65
CA ASN A 177 0.23 -25.03 -5.09
C ASN A 177 -0.70 -23.99 -5.70
N VAL A 178 -1.33 -24.33 -6.83
CA VAL A 178 -2.12 -23.37 -7.62
C VAL A 178 -3.26 -22.81 -6.74
N PRO A 179 -3.35 -21.48 -6.56
CA PRO A 179 -4.38 -20.88 -5.73
C PRO A 179 -5.78 -21.12 -6.28
N MET A 180 -6.75 -21.12 -5.38
CA MET A 180 -8.16 -21.33 -5.70
C MET A 180 -9.00 -20.13 -5.29
N TYR A 181 -10.03 -19.85 -6.08
CA TYR A 181 -11.11 -18.92 -5.75
C TYR A 181 -12.44 -19.61 -6.02
N ASN A 182 -13.38 -19.55 -5.08
CA ASN A 182 -14.66 -20.28 -5.17
C ASN A 182 -14.54 -21.77 -5.52
N SER A 183 -13.54 -22.46 -4.94
CA SER A 183 -13.24 -23.88 -5.20
C SER A 183 -12.87 -24.20 -6.67
N GLN A 184 -12.48 -23.19 -7.45
CA GLN A 184 -11.92 -23.36 -8.80
C GLN A 184 -10.51 -22.77 -8.86
N LYS A 185 -9.75 -23.10 -9.91
CA LYS A 185 -8.46 -22.46 -10.16
C LYS A 185 -8.64 -20.94 -10.20
N LEU A 186 -7.77 -20.20 -9.51
CA LEU A 186 -7.82 -18.74 -9.48
C LEU A 186 -7.68 -18.14 -10.89
N ILE A 187 -8.70 -17.38 -11.28
CA ILE A 187 -8.68 -16.46 -12.42
C ILE A 187 -9.00 -15.08 -11.86
N LEU A 188 -8.07 -14.14 -11.95
CA LEU A 188 -8.22 -12.80 -11.38
C LEU A 188 -9.39 -12.02 -11.99
N GLU A 189 -9.70 -12.24 -13.27
CA GLU A 189 -10.89 -11.66 -13.93
C GLU A 189 -12.18 -11.98 -13.16
N ASP A 190 -12.33 -13.19 -12.60
CA ASP A 190 -13.52 -13.57 -11.82
C ASP A 190 -13.64 -12.75 -10.52
N ILE A 191 -12.50 -12.44 -9.89
CA ILE A 191 -12.46 -11.54 -8.72
C ILE A 191 -12.86 -10.13 -9.14
N TYR A 192 -12.37 -9.61 -10.27
CA TYR A 192 -12.72 -8.27 -10.74
C TYR A 192 -14.21 -8.14 -11.07
N ILE A 193 -14.81 -9.14 -11.70
CA ILE A 193 -16.26 -9.16 -11.94
C ILE A 193 -17.02 -9.13 -10.61
N THR A 194 -16.60 -9.94 -9.63
CA THR A 194 -17.24 -9.99 -8.30
C THR A 194 -17.08 -8.65 -7.57
N MET A 195 -15.91 -8.02 -7.66
CA MET A 195 -15.64 -6.70 -7.10
C MET A 195 -16.50 -5.61 -7.75
N ALA A 196 -16.65 -5.65 -9.08
CA ALA A 196 -17.48 -4.72 -9.83
C ALA A 196 -18.95 -4.84 -9.41
N ASP A 197 -19.48 -6.07 -9.31
CA ASP A 197 -20.85 -6.30 -8.83
C ASP A 197 -21.07 -5.77 -7.41
N ALA A 198 -20.04 -5.82 -6.55
CA ALA A 198 -20.09 -5.33 -5.19
C ALA A 198 -19.91 -3.81 -5.03
N ILE A 199 -19.71 -3.05 -6.12
CA ILE A 199 -19.60 -1.58 -6.09
C ILE A 199 -20.85 -0.97 -5.43
N ILE A 200 -22.04 -1.43 -5.84
CA ILE A 200 -23.34 -0.90 -5.39
C ILE A 200 -23.58 -1.04 -3.88
N ASN A 201 -22.87 -1.95 -3.22
CA ASN A 201 -23.02 -2.23 -1.79
C ASN A 201 -22.11 -1.34 -0.93
N SER A 202 -21.24 -0.54 -1.53
CA SER A 202 -20.25 0.26 -0.80
C SER A 202 -20.80 1.64 -0.42
N ASN A 203 -21.32 1.75 0.81
CA ASN A 203 -21.70 3.04 1.39
C ASN A 203 -20.51 4.03 1.46
N ASP A 204 -19.31 3.51 1.72
CA ASP A 204 -18.10 4.35 1.80
C ASP A 204 -17.75 4.93 0.43
N LEU A 205 -17.85 4.13 -0.64
CA LEU A 205 -17.66 4.62 -2.00
C LEU A 205 -18.75 5.62 -2.40
N ASN A 206 -20.01 5.36 -2.05
CA ASN A 206 -21.11 6.28 -2.34
C ASN A 206 -20.86 7.68 -1.76
N ASN A 207 -20.36 7.74 -0.52
CA ASN A 207 -20.07 9.01 0.16
C ASN A 207 -18.86 9.75 -0.41
N ASN A 208 -17.97 9.05 -1.14
CA ASN A 208 -16.72 9.59 -1.67
C ASN A 208 -16.65 9.51 -3.20
N LEU A 209 -17.78 9.26 -3.88
CA LEU A 209 -17.81 8.96 -5.31
C LEU A 209 -17.17 10.09 -6.12
N SER A 210 -17.50 11.35 -5.84
CA SER A 210 -16.92 12.50 -6.54
C SER A 210 -15.38 12.55 -6.50
N THR A 211 -14.79 12.27 -5.33
CA THR A 211 -13.34 12.22 -5.15
C THR A 211 -12.73 11.09 -5.99
N VAL A 212 -13.31 9.89 -5.90
CA VAL A 212 -12.81 8.70 -6.58
C VAL A 212 -12.97 8.80 -8.10
N SER A 213 -14.08 9.38 -8.58
CA SER A 213 -14.33 9.64 -10.00
C SER A 213 -13.23 10.50 -10.63
N ASN A 214 -12.67 11.45 -9.90
CA ASN A 214 -11.57 12.28 -10.40
C ASN A 214 -10.31 11.43 -10.66
N ARG A 215 -10.03 10.43 -9.81
CA ARG A 215 -8.86 9.53 -9.93
C ARG A 215 -8.93 8.73 -11.24
N ILE A 216 -10.12 8.27 -11.60
CA ILE A 216 -10.37 7.42 -12.77
C ILE A 216 -10.91 8.20 -13.98
N SER A 217 -10.91 9.53 -13.94
CA SER A 217 -11.48 10.40 -15.00
C SER A 217 -10.82 10.24 -16.37
N HIS A 218 -9.64 9.62 -16.42
CA HIS A 218 -8.93 9.29 -17.64
C HIS A 218 -9.47 8.03 -18.33
N CYS A 219 -10.18 7.15 -17.61
CA CYS A 219 -10.79 5.95 -18.17
C CYS A 219 -12.09 6.32 -18.90
N SER A 220 -12.05 6.27 -20.22
CA SER A 220 -13.23 6.56 -21.05
C SER A 220 -14.34 5.53 -20.86
N GLY A 221 -15.59 5.98 -20.90
CA GLY A 221 -16.76 5.09 -20.91
C GLY A 221 -17.33 4.75 -19.53
N LEU A 222 -16.69 5.18 -18.44
CA LEU A 222 -17.21 4.98 -17.08
C LEU A 222 -18.19 6.10 -16.69
N ASP A 223 -19.43 5.72 -16.33
CA ASP A 223 -20.45 6.62 -15.82
C ASP A 223 -20.38 6.67 -14.29
N CYS A 224 -19.79 7.74 -13.76
CA CYS A 224 -19.63 7.92 -12.32
C CYS A 224 -20.72 8.79 -11.67
N THR A 225 -21.94 8.88 -12.25
CA THR A 225 -23.01 9.67 -11.63
C THR A 225 -23.60 9.01 -10.38
N ASP A 226 -23.61 7.69 -10.34
CA ASP A 226 -24.03 6.88 -9.20
C ASP A 226 -23.37 5.48 -9.27
N LEU A 227 -23.51 4.69 -8.22
CA LEU A 227 -22.85 3.39 -8.12
C LEU A 227 -23.42 2.33 -9.06
N GLU A 228 -24.71 2.38 -9.40
CA GLU A 228 -25.32 1.42 -10.32
C GLU A 228 -24.80 1.64 -11.73
N LYS A 229 -24.79 2.90 -12.18
CA LYS A 229 -24.22 3.25 -13.47
C LYS A 229 -22.72 3.02 -13.55
N LEU A 230 -21.99 3.24 -12.47
CA LEU A 230 -20.55 2.95 -12.42
C LEU A 230 -20.30 1.45 -12.59
N ARG A 231 -21.04 0.60 -11.88
CA ARG A 231 -20.99 -0.86 -12.07
C ARG A 231 -21.32 -1.23 -13.51
N ASP A 232 -22.46 -0.77 -14.01
CA ASP A 232 -22.99 -1.20 -15.32
C ASP A 232 -22.09 -0.76 -16.47
N SER A 233 -21.64 0.50 -16.45
CA SER A 233 -20.70 1.02 -17.45
C SER A 233 -19.34 0.33 -17.36
N TRP A 234 -18.81 0.05 -16.15
CA TRP A 234 -17.57 -0.69 -16.00
C TRP A 234 -17.66 -2.09 -16.62
N LYS A 235 -18.74 -2.84 -16.32
CA LYS A 235 -18.96 -4.18 -16.87
C LYS A 235 -19.14 -4.15 -18.38
N GLU A 236 -19.93 -3.20 -18.89
CA GLU A 236 -20.12 -3.01 -20.33
C GLU A 236 -18.79 -2.72 -21.05
N GLN A 237 -17.97 -1.81 -20.50
CA GLN A 237 -16.65 -1.52 -21.09
C GLN A 237 -15.72 -2.73 -20.99
N PHE A 238 -15.75 -3.47 -19.87
CA PHE A 238 -14.88 -4.63 -19.65
C PHE A 238 -15.21 -5.80 -20.60
N GLU A 239 -16.49 -6.13 -20.75
CA GLU A 239 -16.97 -7.22 -21.62
C GLU A 239 -16.77 -6.89 -23.11
N ASN A 240 -16.92 -5.61 -23.50
CA ASN A 240 -16.79 -5.17 -24.88
C ASN A 240 -15.38 -4.64 -25.23
N SER A 241 -14.42 -4.75 -24.31
CA SER A 241 -13.07 -4.22 -24.51
C SER A 241 -12.39 -4.88 -25.72
N PRO A 242 -11.86 -4.09 -26.67
CA PRO A 242 -11.30 -4.62 -27.92
C PRO A 242 -9.91 -5.25 -27.74
N ASP A 243 -9.21 -4.87 -26.67
CA ASP A 243 -7.87 -5.36 -26.36
C ASP A 243 -7.59 -5.40 -24.85
N GLU A 244 -6.53 -6.13 -24.50
CA GLU A 244 -6.08 -6.32 -23.11
C GLU A 244 -5.54 -5.05 -22.46
N THR A 245 -5.14 -4.03 -23.23
CA THR A 245 -4.65 -2.77 -22.65
C THR A 245 -5.81 -2.02 -22.01
N HIS A 246 -6.93 -1.88 -22.74
CA HIS A 246 -8.11 -1.22 -22.21
C HIS A 246 -8.74 -1.98 -21.04
N LYS A 247 -8.78 -3.32 -21.09
CA LYS A 247 -9.20 -4.13 -19.94
C LYS A 247 -8.35 -3.85 -18.70
N ASN A 248 -7.03 -3.80 -18.86
CA ASN A 248 -6.13 -3.52 -17.74
C ASN A 248 -6.36 -2.12 -17.16
N GLU A 249 -6.60 -1.11 -17.99
CA GLU A 249 -6.98 0.24 -17.51
C GLU A 249 -8.26 0.19 -16.65
N LEU A 250 -9.28 -0.54 -17.09
CA LEU A 250 -10.52 -0.74 -16.33
C LEU A 250 -10.28 -1.48 -15.01
N ILE A 251 -9.43 -2.50 -15.00
CA ILE A 251 -9.06 -3.22 -13.78
C ILE A 251 -8.34 -2.28 -12.80
N TYR A 252 -7.38 -1.48 -13.28
CA TYR A 252 -6.70 -0.51 -12.41
C TYR A 252 -7.66 0.56 -11.89
N ALA A 253 -8.62 1.01 -12.69
CA ALA A 253 -9.70 1.89 -12.23
C ALA A 253 -10.51 1.25 -11.09
N LEU A 254 -10.89 -0.02 -11.25
CA LEU A 254 -11.58 -0.79 -10.21
C LEU A 254 -10.75 -0.90 -8.93
N LEU A 255 -9.45 -1.15 -9.03
CA LEU A 255 -8.52 -1.23 -7.90
C LEU A 255 -8.22 0.14 -7.25
N MET A 256 -8.54 1.25 -7.93
CA MET A 256 -8.50 2.61 -7.37
C MET A 256 -9.78 3.01 -6.64
N LEU A 257 -10.91 2.30 -6.88
CA LEU A 257 -12.23 2.65 -6.34
C LEU A 257 -12.78 1.63 -5.33
N LYS A 258 -12.52 0.33 -5.51
CA LYS A 258 -13.07 -0.74 -4.67
C LYS A 258 -11.95 -1.37 -3.86
N LYS A 259 -12.13 -1.36 -2.54
CA LYS A 259 -11.23 -2.04 -1.60
C LYS A 259 -11.25 -3.55 -1.85
N VAL A 260 -10.06 -4.15 -1.92
CA VAL A 260 -9.86 -5.60 -1.96
C VAL A 260 -10.14 -6.24 -0.60
N LYS A 261 -9.96 -5.45 0.45
CA LYS A 261 -10.24 -5.78 1.84
C LYS A 261 -10.99 -4.64 2.50
N ASP A 262 -12.23 -4.89 2.88
CA ASP A 262 -13.08 -3.95 3.59
C ASP A 262 -13.60 -4.56 4.90
N ASN A 263 -12.96 -4.15 6.00
CA ASN A 263 -13.31 -4.59 7.34
C ASN A 263 -14.73 -4.17 7.77
N LYS A 264 -15.38 -3.21 7.08
CA LYS A 264 -16.75 -2.78 7.37
C LYS A 264 -17.79 -3.71 6.77
N THR A 265 -17.51 -4.29 5.59
CA THR A 265 -18.44 -5.18 4.86
C THR A 265 -18.08 -6.65 4.98
N GLN A 266 -16.98 -7.00 5.67
CA GLN A 266 -16.39 -8.34 5.74
C GLN A 266 -15.97 -8.90 4.37
N GLU A 267 -15.90 -8.05 3.34
CA GLU A 267 -15.39 -8.42 2.03
C GLU A 267 -13.85 -8.44 2.09
N ASP A 268 -13.24 -9.60 1.88
CA ASP A 268 -11.79 -9.76 1.82
C ASP A 268 -11.43 -10.72 0.69
N TYR A 269 -11.38 -10.18 -0.54
CA TYR A 269 -11.11 -10.96 -1.74
C TYR A 269 -9.71 -11.58 -1.74
N TRP A 270 -8.77 -11.00 -0.97
CA TRP A 270 -7.45 -11.58 -0.78
C TRP A 270 -7.51 -12.82 0.13
N GLU A 271 -8.26 -12.75 1.22
CA GLU A 271 -8.48 -13.91 2.10
C GLU A 271 -9.33 -15.02 1.44
N ASP A 272 -10.17 -14.67 0.45
CA ASP A 272 -10.94 -15.64 -0.33
C ASP A 272 -10.09 -16.46 -1.33
N ILE A 273 -8.83 -16.06 -1.56
CA ILE A 273 -7.87 -16.88 -2.31
C ILE A 273 -7.36 -17.99 -1.37
N LYS A 274 -7.79 -19.23 -1.65
CA LYS A 274 -7.52 -20.41 -0.82
C LYS A 274 -6.44 -21.31 -1.41
N PRO A 275 -5.74 -22.08 -0.57
CA PRO A 275 -4.87 -23.16 -1.06
C PRO A 275 -5.68 -24.25 -1.76
N PRO A 276 -5.03 -25.10 -2.57
CA PRO A 276 -5.66 -26.30 -3.11
C PRO A 276 -6.04 -27.29 -2.00
N SER A 277 -7.02 -28.16 -2.27
CA SER A 277 -7.58 -29.07 -1.27
C SER A 277 -6.60 -30.08 -0.67
N ASP A 278 -5.49 -30.35 -1.36
CA ASP A 278 -4.42 -31.26 -0.94
C ASP A 278 -3.30 -30.54 -0.16
N TRP A 279 -3.41 -29.23 0.06
CA TRP A 279 -2.51 -28.48 0.93
C TRP A 279 -2.61 -28.96 2.37
N THR A 280 -1.45 -29.22 2.99
CA THR A 280 -1.36 -29.85 4.31
C THR A 280 -1.04 -28.88 5.45
N ASN A 281 -0.73 -27.62 5.14
CA ASN A 281 -0.42 -26.59 6.12
C ASN A 281 -1.61 -25.64 6.35
N THR A 282 -1.43 -24.59 7.15
CA THR A 282 -2.47 -23.58 7.36
C THR A 282 -2.60 -22.67 6.14
N GLU A 283 -3.76 -22.01 6.00
CA GLU A 283 -3.97 -20.99 4.96
C GLU A 283 -3.04 -19.78 5.14
N GLU A 284 -2.69 -19.44 6.39
CA GLU A 284 -1.75 -18.36 6.70
C GLU A 284 -0.38 -18.62 6.07
N VAL A 285 0.15 -19.85 6.22
CA VAL A 285 1.43 -20.23 5.60
C VAL A 285 1.34 -20.16 4.07
N PHE A 286 0.21 -20.57 3.49
CA PHE A 286 -0.02 -20.46 2.06
C PHE A 286 -0.03 -19.01 1.58
N ARG A 287 -0.76 -18.12 2.28
CA ARG A 287 -0.79 -16.68 1.96
C ARG A 287 0.58 -16.04 2.10
N ASP A 288 1.36 -16.43 3.10
CA ASP A 288 2.75 -16.00 3.27
C ASP A 288 3.64 -16.42 2.09
N GLU A 289 3.44 -17.62 1.54
CA GLU A 289 4.14 -18.08 0.33
C GLU A 289 3.76 -17.23 -0.89
N LEU A 290 2.46 -16.96 -1.09
CA LEU A 290 2.00 -16.09 -2.16
C LEU A 290 2.55 -14.67 -2.04
N LEU A 291 2.50 -14.07 -0.84
CA LEU A 291 3.06 -12.74 -0.60
C LEU A 291 4.55 -12.67 -0.92
N ARG A 292 5.32 -13.75 -0.69
CA ARG A 292 6.73 -13.81 -1.11
C ARG A 292 6.88 -13.81 -2.63
N GLN A 293 6.01 -14.50 -3.36
CA GLN A 293 6.06 -14.50 -4.83
C GLN A 293 5.63 -13.15 -5.41
N ILE A 294 4.59 -12.53 -4.84
CA ILE A 294 4.13 -11.18 -5.22
C ILE A 294 5.23 -10.15 -4.93
N ALA A 295 5.85 -10.20 -3.75
CA ALA A 295 6.96 -9.32 -3.42
C ALA A 295 8.17 -9.54 -4.33
N LYS A 296 8.46 -10.80 -4.70
CA LYS A 296 9.48 -11.13 -5.69
C LYS A 296 9.16 -10.49 -7.05
N PHE A 297 7.92 -10.62 -7.52
CA PHE A 297 7.45 -9.98 -8.75
C PHE A 297 7.78 -8.48 -8.73
N TYR A 298 7.39 -7.75 -7.68
CA TYR A 298 7.70 -6.32 -7.58
C TYR A 298 9.20 -6.04 -7.49
N SER A 299 9.97 -6.83 -6.73
CA SER A 299 11.42 -6.63 -6.59
C SER A 299 12.21 -6.79 -7.91
N GLU A 300 11.61 -7.44 -8.91
CA GLU A 300 12.21 -7.76 -10.20
C GLU A 300 11.71 -6.84 -11.33
N GLN A 301 10.70 -5.99 -11.08
CA GLN A 301 10.21 -5.04 -12.07
C GLN A 301 11.17 -3.85 -12.28
N SER A 302 11.22 -3.37 -13.53
CA SER A 302 12.01 -2.21 -13.95
C SER A 302 11.19 -1.09 -14.59
N ASN A 303 9.91 -1.33 -14.90
CA ASN A 303 9.01 -0.28 -15.37
C ASN A 303 8.47 0.50 -14.17
N TYR A 304 9.17 1.58 -13.81
CA TYR A 304 8.87 2.38 -12.62
C TYR A 304 7.66 3.31 -12.79
N ALA A 305 7.32 3.73 -14.00
CA ALA A 305 6.09 4.47 -14.23
C ALA A 305 4.84 3.61 -13.97
N LYS A 306 4.85 2.35 -14.43
CA LYS A 306 3.71 1.44 -14.30
C LYS A 306 3.56 0.85 -12.90
N TYR A 307 4.65 0.39 -12.29
CA TYR A 307 4.58 -0.34 -11.03
C TYR A 307 4.97 0.55 -9.85
N HIS A 308 3.96 0.94 -9.05
CA HIS A 308 4.11 1.94 -7.98
C HIS A 308 5.13 1.55 -6.90
N ILE A 309 5.09 0.31 -6.41
CA ILE A 309 6.03 -0.18 -5.37
C ILE A 309 7.48 -0.17 -5.90
N PRO A 310 7.80 -0.72 -7.09
CA PRO A 310 9.11 -0.58 -7.71
C PRO A 310 9.55 0.88 -7.89
N ALA A 311 8.64 1.77 -8.30
CA ALA A 311 8.92 3.20 -8.42
C ALA A 311 9.36 3.82 -7.10
N PHE A 312 8.64 3.51 -6.02
CA PHE A 312 8.97 3.95 -4.68
C PHE A 312 10.34 3.45 -4.24
N MET A 313 10.65 2.17 -4.46
CA MET A 313 11.96 1.61 -4.14
C MET A 313 13.09 2.27 -4.93
N GLN A 314 12.87 2.53 -6.22
CA GLN A 314 13.84 3.23 -7.07
C GLN A 314 14.03 4.67 -6.63
N PHE A 315 12.95 5.37 -6.28
CA PHE A 315 12.99 6.71 -5.69
C PHE A 315 13.85 6.73 -4.43
N LEU A 316 13.56 5.87 -3.44
CA LEU A 316 14.31 5.77 -2.19
C LEU A 316 15.81 5.52 -2.45
N LYS A 317 16.14 4.70 -3.44
CA LYS A 317 17.53 4.37 -3.77
C LYS A 317 18.39 5.60 -4.07
N HIS A 318 17.82 6.68 -4.61
CA HIS A 318 18.56 7.93 -4.81
C HIS A 318 19.10 8.52 -3.50
N PHE A 319 18.40 8.31 -2.38
CA PHE A 319 18.78 8.80 -1.05
C PHE A 319 19.75 7.87 -0.31
N SER A 320 19.99 6.67 -0.84
CA SER A 320 20.90 5.70 -0.22
C SER A 320 22.36 6.17 -0.20
N THR A 321 22.72 7.10 -1.08
CA THR A 321 24.08 7.62 -1.26
C THR A 321 24.32 9.00 -0.63
N LEU A 322 23.26 9.65 -0.14
CA LEU A 322 23.39 10.92 0.58
C LEU A 322 24.04 10.64 1.94
N ASN A 323 25.07 11.40 2.32
CA ASN A 323 25.76 11.22 3.61
C ASN A 323 25.10 12.03 4.71
#